data_AF-A0A520I5Q6-F1
#
_entry.id   AF-A0A520I5Q6-F1
#
_cell.length_a   1.000
_cell.length_b   1.000
_cell.length_c   1.000
_cell.angle_alpha   90.00
_cell.angle_beta   90.00
_cell.angle_gamma   90.00
#
_symmetry.space_group_name_H-M   'P 1'
#
loop_
_entity.id
_entity.type
_entity.pdbx_description
1 polymer ?
#
loop_
_entity_poly.entity_id
_entity_poly.type
_entity_poly.pdbx_seq_one_letter_code
_entity_poly.pdbx_strand_id
1 'polypeptide(L)'
;AKLADTTRRFQTLIVESDSTLKAAGFSTYASFKARYSKTGNPKSHSDSLWLYMAYHISTGASYLPDIINSPTLYTLAPSEVVTTKLIGQNILLNDDEFAGVAEPGVEINRTFSDVTTANGVFHEAKKPFSIKVRSPFPVYWDVADQPELRANPKWRGAAAASISLIANSASILNGVIFNAPTKLTTSTTYDYVTVPNATRKYNANDFFNLSMGNNTARAQWIELRTPMLVKGKYKVWICYAQSTSAVAVQVGVDVGRPAEQLLPNIVDFRQYLGSSGINSTTAALPSADALMLTNGFKRYMALTTDVAGTLKGANSANGSGWDQCVGRLAGTVDIQTTDRHWIRLTNIITGGGTSQTWLDMIHFIPVDADQNYPRFSTQGVQFNRP
;
A
#
# COMPACT_ATOMS: atom_id res chain seq x y z
N ALA A 1 -14.89 -34.01 -13.05
CA ALA A 1 -14.02 -34.49 -11.95
C ALA A 1 -13.71 -33.30 -11.03
N LYS A 2 -13.85 -33.45 -9.72
CA LYS A 2 -13.38 -32.42 -8.77
C LYS A 2 -11.87 -32.35 -8.93
N LEU A 3 -11.32 -31.20 -9.32
CA LEU A 3 -9.86 -31.01 -9.37
C LEU A 3 -9.31 -31.37 -7.99
N ALA A 4 -8.33 -32.28 -7.95
CA ALA A 4 -7.68 -32.64 -6.69
C ALA A 4 -6.97 -31.41 -6.13
N ASP A 5 -7.18 -31.11 -4.85
CA ASP A 5 -6.50 -30.02 -4.16
C ASP A 5 -5.00 -30.36 -4.06
N THR A 6 -4.19 -29.67 -4.87
CA THR A 6 -2.74 -29.87 -4.92
C THR A 6 -1.98 -29.03 -3.88
N THR A 7 -2.65 -28.13 -3.15
CA THR A 7 -2.01 -27.21 -2.20
C THR A 7 -1.38 -27.92 -1.00
N ARG A 8 -1.81 -29.16 -0.73
CA ARG A 8 -1.28 -30.03 0.34
C ARG A 8 -0.18 -30.98 -0.12
N ARG A 9 0.19 -30.97 -1.40
CA ARG A 9 1.17 -31.93 -1.95
C ARG A 9 2.58 -31.65 -1.44
N PHE A 10 2.97 -30.39 -1.39
CA PHE A 10 4.24 -29.93 -0.84
C PHE A 10 3.99 -28.76 0.10
N GLN A 11 4.66 -28.75 1.25
CA GLN A 11 4.50 -27.72 2.27
C GLN A 11 5.85 -27.26 2.82
N THR A 12 5.86 -26.05 3.37
CA THR A 12 6.98 -25.53 4.14
C THR A 12 6.54 -25.44 5.58
N LEU A 13 7.32 -26.02 6.49
CA LEU A 13 7.07 -25.96 7.92
C LEU A 13 8.18 -25.15 8.58
N ILE A 14 7.82 -24.13 9.35
CA ILE A 14 8.77 -23.43 10.21
C ILE A 14 8.58 -23.98 11.62
N VAL A 15 9.59 -24.64 12.17
CA VAL A 15 9.54 -25.32 13.47
C VAL A 15 10.28 -24.55 14.54
N GLU A 16 9.95 -24.83 15.79
CA GLU A 16 10.65 -24.32 16.97
C GLU A 16 11.12 -25.53 17.78
N SER A 17 12.39 -25.56 18.15
CA SER A 17 12.94 -26.64 18.98
C SER A 17 12.43 -26.60 20.42
N ASP A 18 12.48 -27.74 21.11
CA ASP A 18 12.17 -27.83 22.54
C ASP A 18 12.99 -26.86 23.38
N SER A 19 14.28 -26.65 23.05
CA SER A 19 15.14 -25.67 23.72
C SER A 19 14.62 -24.25 23.53
N THR A 20 14.21 -23.91 22.31
CA THR A 20 13.64 -22.62 21.93
C THR A 20 12.31 -22.36 22.66
N LEU A 21 11.43 -23.34 22.70
CA LEU A 21 10.15 -23.26 23.42
C LEU A 21 10.34 -23.17 24.95
N LYS A 22 11.27 -23.95 25.52
CA LYS A 22 11.62 -23.88 26.95
C LYS A 22 12.16 -22.50 27.32
N ALA A 23 13.04 -21.93 26.49
CA ALA A 23 13.57 -20.58 26.71
C ALA A 23 12.48 -19.49 26.67
N ALA A 24 11.39 -19.73 25.95
CA ALA A 24 10.21 -18.86 25.92
C ALA A 24 9.20 -19.12 27.05
N GLY A 25 9.52 -20.00 28.01
CA GLY A 25 8.67 -20.29 29.17
C GLY A 25 7.72 -21.48 29.00
N PHE A 26 7.82 -22.23 27.90
CA PHE A 26 7.04 -23.46 27.69
C PHE A 26 7.86 -24.69 28.08
N SER A 27 7.89 -25.00 29.38
CA SER A 27 8.71 -26.09 29.93
C SER A 27 8.25 -27.48 29.50
N THR A 28 6.96 -27.63 29.16
CA THR A 28 6.33 -28.91 28.75
C THR A 28 5.26 -28.69 27.69
N TYR A 29 4.92 -29.73 26.93
CA TYR A 29 3.76 -29.72 26.03
C TYR A 29 2.46 -29.36 26.76
N ALA A 30 2.27 -29.82 28.00
CA ALA A 30 1.10 -29.48 28.80
C ALA A 30 0.99 -27.96 29.05
N SER A 31 2.11 -27.30 29.38
CA SER A 31 2.16 -25.84 29.55
C SER A 31 1.86 -25.08 28.25
N PHE A 32 2.38 -25.58 27.13
CA PHE A 32 2.13 -25.01 25.80
C PHE A 32 0.66 -25.17 25.38
N LYS A 33 0.12 -26.39 25.52
CA LYS A 33 -1.28 -26.68 25.23
C LYS A 33 -2.22 -25.86 26.11
N ALA A 34 -1.94 -25.69 27.40
CA ALA A 34 -2.76 -24.86 28.28
C ALA A 34 -2.75 -23.37 27.86
N ARG A 35 -1.63 -22.88 27.33
CA ARG A 35 -1.54 -21.51 26.80
C ARG A 35 -2.42 -21.33 25.56
N TYR A 36 -2.31 -22.23 24.58
CA TYR A 36 -2.88 -22.03 23.25
C TYR A 36 -4.19 -22.75 22.99
N SER A 37 -4.53 -23.84 23.67
CA SER A 37 -5.79 -24.55 23.43
C SER A 37 -6.92 -23.97 24.26
N LYS A 38 -7.58 -22.93 23.73
CA LYS A 38 -8.65 -22.19 24.42
C LYS A 38 -9.99 -22.90 24.41
N THR A 39 -10.22 -23.80 23.45
CA THR A 39 -11.47 -24.57 23.36
C THR A 39 -11.33 -25.98 23.92
N GLY A 40 -10.10 -26.41 24.24
CA GLY A 40 -9.78 -27.78 24.63
C GLY A 40 -9.73 -28.77 23.46
N ASN A 41 -10.06 -28.34 22.23
CA ASN A 41 -10.03 -29.14 21.02
C ASN A 41 -9.05 -28.57 19.98
N PRO A 42 -7.76 -28.95 20.01
CA PRO A 42 -6.74 -28.49 19.06
C PRO A 42 -6.96 -28.89 17.60
N LYS A 43 -7.96 -29.73 17.29
CA LYS A 43 -8.34 -30.06 15.91
C LYS A 43 -9.39 -29.10 15.35
N SER A 44 -10.04 -28.31 16.21
CA SER A 44 -10.99 -27.31 15.77
C SER A 44 -10.26 -26.12 15.16
N HIS A 45 -10.69 -25.65 13.99
CA HIS A 45 -10.13 -24.45 13.36
C HIS A 45 -10.39 -23.17 14.17
N SER A 46 -11.31 -23.22 15.13
CA SER A 46 -11.57 -22.15 16.10
C SER A 46 -10.67 -22.17 17.33
N ASP A 47 -9.83 -23.20 17.48
CA ASP A 47 -8.90 -23.32 18.60
C ASP A 47 -7.58 -22.60 18.28
N SER A 48 -7.09 -21.76 19.20
CA SER A 48 -5.86 -21.01 18.93
C SER A 48 -4.60 -21.88 18.85
N LEU A 49 -4.60 -23.12 19.36
CA LEU A 49 -3.50 -24.06 19.11
C LEU A 49 -3.54 -24.58 17.67
N TRP A 50 -4.72 -24.78 17.09
CA TRP A 50 -4.84 -25.09 15.67
C TRP A 50 -4.31 -23.93 14.82
N LEU A 51 -4.75 -22.70 15.11
CA LEU A 51 -4.29 -21.50 14.41
C LEU A 51 -2.77 -21.31 14.52
N TYR A 52 -2.21 -21.57 15.70
CA TYR A 52 -0.76 -21.57 15.90
C TYR A 52 -0.06 -22.52 14.92
N MET A 53 -0.48 -23.79 14.88
CA MET A 53 0.13 -24.78 13.99
C MET A 53 -0.05 -24.40 12.52
N ALA A 54 -1.24 -23.93 12.14
CA ALA A 54 -1.55 -23.53 10.78
C ALA A 54 -0.69 -22.32 10.32
N TYR A 55 -0.36 -21.40 11.24
CA TYR A 55 0.48 -20.24 10.97
C TYR A 55 1.96 -20.59 10.71
N HIS A 56 2.41 -21.77 11.15
CA HIS A 56 3.76 -22.26 10.93
C HIS A 56 3.92 -23.06 9.63
N ILE A 57 2.83 -23.25 8.88
CA ILE A 57 2.81 -24.05 7.66
C ILE A 57 2.40 -23.17 6.49
N SER A 58 3.18 -23.18 5.41
CA SER A 58 2.81 -22.58 4.13
C SER A 58 2.71 -23.63 3.01
N THR A 59 2.00 -23.28 1.95
CA THR A 59 1.87 -24.13 0.76
C THR A 59 3.14 -24.06 -0.11
N GLY A 60 3.47 -25.16 -0.78
CA GLY A 60 4.70 -25.30 -1.58
C GLY A 60 5.93 -25.63 -0.73
N ALA A 61 6.97 -26.17 -1.38
CA ALA A 61 8.28 -26.39 -0.74
C ALA A 61 9.18 -25.18 -1.03
N SER A 62 9.28 -24.27 -0.06
CA SER A 62 10.05 -23.02 -0.16
C SER A 62 11.38 -23.20 0.57
N TYR A 63 12.46 -23.20 -0.18
CA TYR A 63 13.81 -23.20 0.36
C TYR A 63 14.22 -21.77 0.75
N LEU A 64 15.33 -21.60 1.48
CA LEU A 64 15.79 -20.28 1.92
C LEU A 64 15.88 -19.24 0.78
N PRO A 65 16.37 -19.57 -0.43
CA PRO A 65 16.36 -18.62 -1.55
C PRO A 65 14.94 -18.17 -1.96
N ASP A 66 13.96 -19.06 -1.89
CA ASP A 66 12.56 -18.74 -2.20
C ASP A 66 11.97 -17.81 -1.13
N ILE A 67 12.26 -18.08 0.14
CA ILE A 67 11.84 -17.26 1.29
C ILE A 67 12.46 -15.86 1.23
N ILE A 68 13.72 -15.75 0.77
CA ILE A 68 14.40 -14.45 0.59
C ILE A 68 13.75 -13.63 -0.53
N ASN A 69 13.35 -14.28 -1.63
CA ASN A 69 12.79 -13.61 -2.79
C ASN A 69 11.28 -13.33 -2.68
N SER A 70 10.59 -14.05 -1.80
CA SER A 70 9.18 -13.82 -1.50
C SER A 70 9.02 -12.99 -0.24
N PRO A 71 8.49 -11.75 -0.29
CA PRO A 71 8.37 -10.88 0.89
C PRO A 71 7.35 -11.38 1.93
N THR A 72 6.57 -12.40 1.59
CA THR A 72 5.46 -12.92 2.38
C THR A 72 5.33 -14.43 2.14
N LEU A 73 5.06 -15.19 3.21
CA LEU A 73 4.67 -16.60 3.16
C LEU A 73 3.18 -16.71 3.52
N TYR A 74 2.38 -17.24 2.59
CA TYR A 74 0.96 -17.50 2.82
C TYR A 74 0.80 -18.77 3.64
N THR A 75 0.27 -18.61 4.86
CA THR A 75 0.14 -19.73 5.80
C THR A 75 -1.17 -20.47 5.62
N LEU A 76 -1.32 -21.61 6.29
CA LEU A 76 -2.60 -22.31 6.39
C LEU A 76 -3.56 -21.65 7.39
N ALA A 77 -3.08 -20.73 8.23
CA ALA A 77 -3.95 -19.94 9.08
C ALA A 77 -4.74 -18.94 8.19
N PRO A 78 -6.08 -18.97 8.21
CA PRO A 78 -6.88 -18.16 7.30
C PRO A 78 -6.56 -16.67 7.38
N SER A 79 -6.22 -16.07 6.24
CA SER A 79 -5.89 -14.64 6.10
C SER A 79 -4.71 -14.15 6.94
N GLU A 80 -3.88 -15.06 7.45
CA GLU A 80 -2.67 -14.75 8.19
C GLU A 80 -1.44 -15.12 7.38
N VAL A 81 -0.49 -14.21 7.33
CA VAL A 81 0.77 -14.38 6.60
C VAL A 81 1.95 -14.16 7.51
N VAL A 82 3.09 -14.76 7.15
CA VAL A 82 4.38 -14.47 7.78
C VAL A 82 5.15 -13.59 6.81
N THR A 83 5.52 -12.38 7.23
CA THR A 83 6.37 -11.52 6.41
C THR A 83 7.82 -11.97 6.52
N THR A 84 8.59 -11.78 5.46
CA THR A 84 9.99 -12.16 5.41
C THR A 84 10.85 -10.94 5.05
N LYS A 85 12.04 -10.90 5.61
CA LYS A 85 13.02 -9.84 5.32
C LYS A 85 14.42 -10.38 5.41
N LEU A 86 15.26 -10.06 4.43
CA LEU A 86 16.70 -10.31 4.49
C LEU A 86 17.41 -9.04 4.99
N ILE A 87 18.07 -9.11 6.14
CA ILE A 87 18.95 -8.04 6.64
C ILE A 87 20.36 -8.59 6.78
N GLY A 88 21.27 -8.13 5.93
CA GLY A 88 22.61 -8.71 5.80
C GLY A 88 22.51 -10.18 5.39
N GLN A 89 22.83 -11.09 6.31
CA GLN A 89 22.72 -12.54 6.10
C GLN A 89 21.55 -13.16 6.88
N ASN A 90 20.84 -12.39 7.70
CA ASN A 90 19.79 -12.90 8.57
C ASN A 90 18.46 -12.85 7.85
N ILE A 91 17.74 -13.98 7.85
CA ILE A 91 16.38 -14.07 7.33
C ILE A 91 15.44 -13.92 8.51
N LEU A 92 14.67 -12.85 8.53
CA LEU A 92 13.79 -12.47 9.62
C LEU A 92 12.33 -12.71 9.21
N LEU A 93 11.57 -13.30 10.13
CA LEU A 93 10.14 -13.56 10.05
C LEU A 93 9.40 -12.54 10.91
N ASN A 94 8.36 -11.92 10.35
CA ASN A 94 7.54 -10.93 11.06
C ASN A 94 8.35 -9.74 11.62
N ASP A 95 9.50 -9.43 11.05
CA ASP A 95 10.30 -8.26 11.43
C ASP A 95 9.94 -7.09 10.53
N ASP A 96 9.11 -6.18 11.03
CA ASP A 96 8.59 -5.08 10.25
C ASP A 96 8.39 -3.82 11.08
N GLU A 97 8.35 -2.70 10.39
CA GLU A 97 8.02 -1.41 10.98
C GLU A 97 6.58 -1.05 10.61
N PHE A 98 5.75 -0.78 11.61
CA PHE A 98 4.38 -0.34 11.43
C PHE A 98 4.21 1.03 12.07
N ALA A 99 3.82 2.03 11.27
CA ALA A 99 3.61 3.40 11.72
C ALA A 99 4.82 3.99 12.50
N GLY A 100 6.05 3.70 12.06
CA GLY A 100 7.28 4.18 12.73
C GLY A 100 7.72 3.34 13.93
N VAL A 101 6.97 2.29 14.30
CA VAL A 101 7.29 1.41 15.42
C VAL A 101 7.84 0.09 14.88
N ALA A 102 9.10 -0.21 15.24
CA ALA A 102 9.71 -1.49 14.93
C ALA A 102 9.05 -2.61 15.76
N GLU A 103 8.43 -3.57 15.08
CA GLU A 103 7.95 -4.80 15.67
C GLU A 103 9.00 -5.90 15.43
N PRO A 104 9.88 -6.19 16.40
CA PRO A 104 10.94 -7.17 16.20
C PRO A 104 10.36 -8.52 15.83
N GLY A 105 10.99 -9.16 14.84
CA GLY A 105 10.64 -10.48 14.38
C GLY A 105 11.49 -11.58 15.01
N VAL A 106 11.56 -12.69 14.30
CA VAL A 106 12.34 -13.86 14.66
C VAL A 106 13.25 -14.25 13.51
N GLU A 107 14.50 -14.60 13.81
CA GLU A 107 15.44 -15.08 12.80
C GLU A 107 15.24 -16.58 12.52
N ILE A 108 15.30 -16.96 11.25
CA ILE A 108 15.44 -18.36 10.85
C ILE A 108 16.84 -18.87 11.22
N ASN A 109 16.90 -20.07 11.78
CA ASN A 109 18.14 -20.79 12.01
C ASN A 109 18.64 -21.45 10.72
N ARG A 110 19.48 -20.72 9.98
CA ARG A 110 20.07 -21.21 8.72
C ARG A 110 20.82 -22.54 8.83
N THR A 111 21.34 -22.90 10.01
CA THR A 111 22.02 -24.19 10.22
C THR A 111 21.05 -25.38 10.18
N PHE A 112 19.79 -25.16 10.60
CA PHE A 112 18.73 -26.16 10.61
C PHE A 112 17.59 -25.72 9.69
N SER A 113 17.97 -25.41 8.45
CA SER A 113 17.07 -24.98 7.37
C SER A 113 17.26 -25.85 6.15
N ASP A 114 16.35 -25.71 5.17
CA ASP A 114 16.37 -26.46 3.92
C ASP A 114 16.34 -27.99 4.11
N VAL A 115 15.74 -28.45 5.22
CA VAL A 115 15.66 -29.89 5.51
C VAL A 115 14.50 -30.50 4.74
N THR A 116 14.81 -31.16 3.62
CA THR A 116 13.83 -31.81 2.75
C THR A 116 13.13 -32.98 3.45
N THR A 117 11.82 -33.07 3.28
CA THR A 117 10.99 -34.18 3.74
C THR A 117 10.25 -34.82 2.56
N ALA A 118 9.56 -35.94 2.78
CA ALA A 118 8.82 -36.64 1.72
C ALA A 118 7.72 -35.78 1.06
N ASN A 119 7.22 -34.76 1.76
CA ASN A 119 6.12 -33.90 1.32
C ASN A 119 6.43 -32.41 1.51
N GLY A 120 7.70 -32.01 1.51
CA GLY A 120 8.02 -30.61 1.73
C GLY A 120 9.45 -30.33 2.17
N VAL A 121 9.58 -29.25 2.93
CA VAL A 121 10.83 -28.79 3.54
C VAL A 121 10.50 -28.17 4.90
N PHE A 122 11.41 -28.27 5.85
CA PHE A 122 11.29 -27.52 7.09
C PHE A 122 12.51 -26.65 7.39
N HIS A 123 12.25 -25.59 8.15
CA HIS A 123 13.23 -24.63 8.66
C HIS A 123 13.01 -24.46 10.15
N GLU A 124 14.07 -24.28 10.93
CA GLU A 124 13.95 -23.93 12.34
C GLU A 124 13.93 -22.40 12.52
N ALA A 125 13.10 -21.90 13.43
CA ALA A 125 13.14 -20.52 13.93
C ALA A 125 13.91 -20.46 15.26
N LYS A 126 14.75 -19.43 15.45
CA LYS A 126 15.58 -19.28 16.67
C LYS A 126 14.80 -18.89 17.93
N LYS A 127 13.56 -18.40 17.79
CA LYS A 127 12.66 -18.00 18.87
C LYS A 127 11.23 -18.38 18.50
N PRO A 128 10.32 -18.49 19.47
CA PRO A 128 8.94 -18.73 19.09
C PRO A 128 8.30 -17.53 18.42
N PHE A 129 7.41 -17.76 17.46
CA PHE A 129 6.63 -16.71 16.81
C PHE A 129 5.15 -17.05 16.72
N SER A 130 4.31 -16.02 16.67
CA SER A 130 2.86 -16.19 16.62
C SER A 130 2.24 -15.14 15.72
N ILE A 131 0.97 -15.35 15.37
CA ILE A 131 0.16 -14.35 14.65
C ILE A 131 0.23 -13.01 15.39
N LYS A 132 0.67 -11.97 14.69
CA LYS A 132 0.71 -10.61 15.20
C LYS A 132 -0.61 -9.91 14.89
N VAL A 133 -1.41 -9.67 15.93
CA VAL A 133 -2.68 -8.92 15.81
C VAL A 133 -2.36 -7.44 15.72
N ARG A 134 -2.87 -6.78 14.68
CA ARG A 134 -2.66 -5.35 14.43
C ARG A 134 -4.00 -4.66 14.22
N SER A 135 -4.12 -3.45 14.74
CA SER A 135 -5.24 -2.57 14.40
C SER A 135 -4.94 -1.84 13.09
N PRO A 136 -5.93 -1.71 12.19
CA PRO A 136 -5.81 -0.88 11.01
C PRO A 136 -5.37 0.54 11.38
N PHE A 137 -4.39 1.08 10.66
CA PHE A 137 -3.94 2.45 10.83
C PHE A 137 -3.86 3.17 9.48
N PRO A 138 -4.01 4.50 9.44
CA PRO A 138 -3.94 5.24 8.19
C PRO A 138 -2.58 5.10 7.48
N VAL A 139 -2.62 4.82 6.18
CA VAL A 139 -1.45 4.84 5.30
C VAL A 139 -1.62 5.97 4.29
N TYR A 140 -0.71 6.95 4.35
CA TYR A 140 -0.66 8.09 3.44
C TYR A 140 0.49 7.87 2.47
N TRP A 141 0.17 7.27 1.33
CA TRP A 141 1.18 6.83 0.39
C TRP A 141 1.47 7.91 -0.64
N ASP A 142 2.67 8.48 -0.56
CA ASP A 142 3.29 9.27 -1.61
C ASP A 142 3.73 8.34 -2.75
N VAL A 143 3.09 8.45 -3.92
CA VAL A 143 3.38 7.52 -5.02
C VAL A 143 4.76 7.78 -5.64
N ALA A 144 5.32 8.99 -5.47
CA ALA A 144 6.62 9.40 -5.99
C ALA A 144 7.80 9.08 -5.05
N ASP A 145 7.54 8.60 -3.83
CA ASP A 145 8.57 8.13 -2.90
C ASP A 145 8.88 6.62 -3.05
N GLN A 146 9.34 6.23 -4.25
CA GLN A 146 9.75 4.85 -4.56
C GLN A 146 11.27 4.68 -4.41
N PRO A 147 11.77 3.55 -3.88
CA PRO A 147 13.21 3.31 -3.72
C PRO A 147 14.03 3.55 -4.99
N GLU A 148 13.51 3.11 -6.15
CA GLU A 148 14.16 3.27 -7.45
C GLU A 148 14.26 4.74 -7.89
N LEU A 149 13.30 5.57 -7.48
CA LEU A 149 13.34 7.01 -7.71
C LEU A 149 14.36 7.67 -6.77
N ARG A 150 14.41 7.30 -5.49
CA ARG A 150 15.40 7.87 -4.54
C ARG A 150 16.84 7.66 -4.95
N ALA A 151 17.12 6.55 -5.63
CA ALA A 151 18.44 6.26 -6.14
C ALA A 151 18.85 7.17 -7.32
N ASN A 152 17.90 7.90 -7.94
CA ASN A 152 18.16 8.77 -9.06
C ASN A 152 18.63 10.17 -8.58
N PRO A 153 19.75 10.72 -9.06
CA PRO A 153 20.23 12.06 -8.67
C PRO A 153 19.25 13.21 -8.96
N LYS A 154 18.30 13.01 -9.87
CA LYS A 154 17.25 13.98 -10.20
C LYS A 154 16.04 13.92 -9.26
N TRP A 155 16.06 13.04 -8.26
CA TRP A 155 14.96 12.90 -7.31
C TRP A 155 15.11 13.90 -6.16
N ARG A 156 14.16 14.85 -6.09
CA ARG A 156 14.05 15.90 -5.08
C ARG A 156 15.35 16.73 -4.87
N GLY A 157 15.27 17.78 -4.06
CA GLY A 157 16.42 18.64 -3.77
C GLY A 157 16.85 19.57 -4.91
N ALA A 158 18.09 20.07 -4.85
CA ALA A 158 18.58 21.14 -5.74
C ALA A 158 18.79 20.69 -7.20
N ALA A 159 19.09 19.41 -7.41
CA ALA A 159 19.31 18.83 -8.74
C ALA A 159 18.04 18.21 -9.34
N ALA A 160 16.88 18.46 -8.70
CA ALA A 160 15.63 17.86 -9.09
C ALA A 160 15.32 18.14 -10.57
N ALA A 161 14.97 17.10 -11.32
CA ALA A 161 14.44 17.22 -12.68
C ALA A 161 13.48 16.07 -13.00
N SER A 162 12.80 16.12 -14.14
CA SER A 162 11.88 15.05 -14.54
C SER A 162 12.60 13.70 -14.71
N ILE A 163 11.98 12.64 -14.18
CA ILE A 163 12.45 11.25 -14.30
C ILE A 163 11.39 10.45 -15.05
N SER A 164 11.73 9.87 -16.20
CA SER A 164 10.79 9.01 -16.93
C SER A 164 10.48 7.73 -16.15
N LEU A 165 9.22 7.33 -16.12
CA LEU A 165 8.78 6.10 -15.45
C LEU A 165 8.98 4.84 -16.31
N ILE A 166 9.34 5.01 -17.59
CA ILE A 166 9.49 3.91 -18.57
C ILE A 166 10.88 3.98 -19.18
N ALA A 167 11.58 2.86 -19.20
CA ALA A 167 12.82 2.68 -19.95
C ALA A 167 12.81 1.31 -20.62
N ASN A 168 13.33 1.22 -21.85
CA ASN A 168 13.43 -0.03 -22.60
C ASN A 168 12.08 -0.80 -22.68
N SER A 169 10.98 -0.06 -22.87
CA SER A 169 9.62 -0.63 -22.92
C SER A 169 9.15 -1.33 -21.65
N ALA A 170 9.71 -1.00 -20.49
CA ALA A 170 9.29 -1.50 -19.18
C ALA A 170 9.25 -0.37 -18.15
N SER A 171 8.47 -0.58 -17.08
CA SER A 171 8.52 0.29 -15.91
C SER A 171 9.91 0.25 -15.29
N ILE A 172 10.44 1.42 -14.89
CA ILE A 172 11.65 1.47 -14.06
C ILE A 172 11.35 1.16 -12.58
N LEU A 173 10.07 1.11 -12.21
CA LEU A 173 9.59 0.87 -10.85
C LEU A 173 9.05 -0.55 -10.76
N ASN A 174 9.59 -1.37 -9.86
CA ASN A 174 9.16 -2.76 -9.68
C ASN A 174 7.71 -2.84 -9.17
N GLY A 175 7.28 -1.83 -8.40
CA GLY A 175 5.93 -1.71 -7.87
C GLY A 175 4.90 -1.14 -8.85
N VAL A 176 5.21 -0.91 -10.13
CA VAL A 176 4.27 -0.28 -11.08
C VAL A 176 4.18 -1.09 -12.37
N ILE A 177 2.94 -1.41 -12.77
CA ILE A 177 2.65 -2.13 -14.01
C ILE A 177 1.82 -1.23 -14.92
N PHE A 178 2.27 -1.09 -16.16
CA PHE A 178 1.51 -0.44 -17.23
C PHE A 178 0.97 -1.50 -18.17
N ASN A 179 -0.25 -1.33 -18.67
CA ASN A 179 -0.87 -2.32 -19.56
C ASN A 179 -0.22 -2.45 -20.93
N ALA A 180 0.51 -1.42 -21.37
CA ALA A 180 1.14 -1.38 -22.68
C ALA A 180 2.39 -0.49 -22.68
N PRO A 181 3.46 -0.87 -21.96
CA PRO A 181 4.65 -0.03 -21.82
C PRO A 181 5.42 0.16 -23.14
N THR A 182 5.22 -0.73 -24.11
CA THR A 182 5.76 -0.65 -25.49
C THR A 182 5.10 0.43 -26.36
N LYS A 183 3.89 0.89 -25.98
CA LYS A 183 3.15 1.94 -26.70
C LYS A 183 3.53 3.36 -26.25
N LEU A 184 4.42 3.47 -25.27
CA LEU A 184 4.91 4.71 -24.66
C LEU A 184 6.25 5.16 -25.28
N THR A 185 6.45 4.91 -26.58
CA THR A 185 7.72 5.06 -27.31
C THR A 185 7.92 6.41 -28.01
N THR A 186 7.18 7.46 -27.60
CA THR A 186 7.45 8.82 -28.09
C THR A 186 8.25 9.63 -27.07
N SER A 187 9.30 10.28 -27.57
CA SER A 187 10.23 11.20 -26.90
C SER A 187 9.77 11.70 -25.52
N THR A 188 10.35 11.13 -24.46
CA THR A 188 10.58 11.75 -23.13
C THR A 188 9.41 12.31 -22.30
N THR A 189 8.13 12.32 -22.71
CA THR A 189 7.22 13.34 -22.11
C THR A 189 5.76 12.94 -21.87
N TYR A 190 5.50 11.76 -21.31
CA TYR A 190 4.13 11.36 -20.97
C TYR A 190 4.01 10.81 -19.56
N ASP A 191 4.81 9.79 -19.23
CA ASP A 191 4.82 9.16 -17.91
C ASP A 191 6.14 9.45 -17.19
N TYR A 192 6.10 10.35 -16.22
CA TYR A 192 7.29 10.80 -15.50
C TYR A 192 6.95 11.31 -14.10
N VAL A 193 7.92 11.30 -13.21
CA VAL A 193 7.87 12.10 -11.98
C VAL A 193 8.35 13.50 -12.32
N THR A 194 7.52 14.52 -12.03
CA THR A 194 7.89 15.91 -12.31
C THR A 194 8.48 16.60 -11.09
N VAL A 195 9.16 17.71 -11.39
CA VAL A 195 9.71 18.68 -10.45
C VAL A 195 8.92 20.00 -10.60
N PRO A 196 8.85 20.85 -9.56
CA PRO A 196 7.68 21.64 -9.16
C PRO A 196 7.10 22.58 -10.20
N ASN A 197 5.77 22.74 -10.16
CA ASN A 197 5.05 23.88 -10.74
C ASN A 197 4.80 24.93 -9.65
N ALA A 198 5.12 26.20 -9.89
CA ALA A 198 4.88 27.27 -8.92
C ALA A 198 3.40 27.44 -8.53
N THR A 199 2.47 27.13 -9.44
CA THR A 199 1.02 27.37 -9.29
C THR A 199 0.31 26.30 -8.47
N ARG A 200 0.76 25.04 -8.52
CA ARG A 200 0.12 23.91 -7.82
C ARG A 200 1.05 23.35 -6.76
N LYS A 201 0.48 23.00 -5.60
CA LYS A 201 1.25 22.54 -4.44
C LYS A 201 0.95 21.06 -4.21
N TYR A 202 2.00 20.25 -4.19
CA TYR A 202 1.93 18.79 -4.07
C TYR A 202 2.59 18.35 -2.78
N ASN A 203 2.27 17.17 -2.28
CA ASN A 203 3.04 16.59 -1.19
C ASN A 203 4.50 16.44 -1.64
N ALA A 204 5.44 16.89 -0.80
CA ALA A 204 6.88 16.88 -1.10
C ALA A 204 7.30 17.54 -2.43
N ASN A 205 6.39 18.29 -3.06
CA ASN A 205 6.58 19.05 -4.30
C ASN A 205 6.85 18.20 -5.56
N ASP A 206 6.36 16.96 -5.59
CA ASP A 206 6.40 16.09 -6.76
C ASP A 206 5.08 15.35 -6.97
N PHE A 207 4.95 14.68 -8.12
CA PHE A 207 3.80 13.84 -8.45
C PHE A 207 4.13 12.97 -9.68
N PHE A 208 3.33 11.93 -9.91
CA PHE A 208 3.33 11.16 -11.15
C PHE A 208 2.50 11.88 -12.21
N ASN A 209 3.14 12.36 -13.27
CA ASN A 209 2.43 12.67 -14.51
C ASN A 209 2.23 11.38 -15.28
N LEU A 210 0.97 11.05 -15.56
CA LEU A 210 0.56 9.83 -16.24
C LEU A 210 -0.23 10.19 -17.49
N SER A 211 0.09 9.51 -18.59
CA SER A 211 -0.54 9.69 -19.89
C SER A 211 -1.50 8.56 -20.15
N MET A 212 -2.68 8.68 -19.55
CA MET A 212 -3.73 7.68 -19.64
C MET A 212 -4.73 8.01 -20.74
N GLY A 213 -5.38 7.02 -21.35
CA GLY A 213 -6.36 7.27 -22.41
C GLY A 213 -6.83 6.03 -23.15
N ASN A 214 -7.91 6.16 -23.93
CA ASN A 214 -8.51 5.04 -24.67
C ASN A 214 -7.83 4.73 -26.02
N ASN A 215 -6.89 5.57 -26.45
CA ASN A 215 -6.19 5.38 -27.72
C ASN A 215 -4.99 4.44 -27.59
N THR A 216 -4.42 4.04 -28.73
CA THR A 216 -3.30 3.11 -28.80
C THR A 216 -1.95 3.71 -28.41
N ALA A 217 -1.86 4.99 -28.05
CA ALA A 217 -0.62 5.67 -27.65
C ALA A 217 -0.58 6.00 -26.14
N ARG A 218 -1.48 5.43 -25.34
CA ARG A 218 -1.68 5.75 -23.93
C ARG A 218 -1.92 4.50 -23.10
N ALA A 219 -1.61 4.59 -21.81
CA ALA A 219 -1.97 3.54 -20.86
C ALA A 219 -3.49 3.56 -20.62
N GLN A 220 -4.14 2.41 -20.75
CA GLN A 220 -5.57 2.27 -20.43
C GLN A 220 -5.77 1.93 -18.97
N TRP A 221 -4.79 1.25 -18.36
CA TRP A 221 -4.75 1.05 -16.92
C TRP A 221 -3.31 1.02 -16.43
N ILE A 222 -3.14 1.39 -15.17
CA ILE A 222 -1.91 1.20 -14.41
C ILE A 222 -2.24 0.48 -13.11
N GLU A 223 -1.33 -0.37 -12.64
CA GLU A 223 -1.37 -0.93 -11.31
C GLU A 223 -0.18 -0.44 -10.50
N LEU A 224 -0.43 -0.08 -9.25
CA LEU A 224 0.62 0.26 -8.29
C LEU A 224 0.53 -0.70 -7.10
N ARG A 225 1.67 -1.19 -6.64
CA ARG A 225 1.77 -2.05 -5.46
C ARG A 225 1.77 -1.18 -4.21
N THR A 226 0.80 -1.38 -3.33
CA THR A 226 0.64 -0.59 -2.11
C THR A 226 1.81 -0.84 -1.15
N PRO A 227 2.06 0.09 -0.20
CA PRO A 227 2.71 -0.25 1.06
C PRO A 227 1.94 -1.36 1.78
N MET A 228 2.54 -1.92 2.83
CA MET A 228 1.87 -2.95 3.62
C MET A 228 0.61 -2.37 4.28
N LEU A 229 -0.53 -3.01 4.06
CA LEU A 229 -1.80 -2.65 4.67
C LEU A 229 -2.17 -3.70 5.71
N VAL A 230 -2.48 -3.28 6.92
CA VAL A 230 -3.03 -4.19 7.94
C VAL A 230 -4.44 -4.60 7.56
N LYS A 231 -4.81 -5.86 7.77
CA LYS A 231 -6.18 -6.35 7.52
C LYS A 231 -7.23 -5.44 8.17
N GLY A 232 -8.27 -5.06 7.42
CA GLY A 232 -9.33 -4.16 7.88
C GLY A 232 -9.97 -3.36 6.75
N LYS A 233 -10.93 -2.50 7.12
CA LYS A 233 -11.69 -1.68 6.17
C LYS A 233 -11.11 -0.28 6.06
N TYR A 234 -10.83 0.15 4.83
CA TYR A 234 -10.24 1.45 4.55
C TYR A 234 -11.08 2.23 3.54
N LYS A 235 -11.27 3.52 3.76
CA LYS A 235 -11.63 4.45 2.70
C LYS A 235 -10.39 4.77 1.88
N VAL A 236 -10.51 4.58 0.56
CA VAL A 236 -9.44 4.82 -0.41
C VAL A 236 -9.65 6.17 -1.06
N TRP A 237 -8.68 7.06 -0.87
CA TRP A 237 -8.69 8.40 -1.45
C TRP A 237 -7.58 8.52 -2.50
N ILE A 238 -7.94 8.98 -3.69
CA ILE A 238 -6.98 9.31 -4.74
C ILE A 238 -6.73 10.81 -4.67
N CYS A 239 -5.50 11.19 -4.36
CA CYS A 239 -5.07 12.58 -4.23
C CYS A 239 -4.32 13.01 -5.49
N TYR A 240 -4.80 14.06 -6.12
CA TYR A 240 -4.33 14.49 -7.44
C TYR A 240 -4.35 16.01 -7.58
N ALA A 241 -3.67 16.49 -8.61
CA ALA A 241 -3.86 17.84 -9.10
C ALA A 241 -4.79 17.86 -10.31
N GLN A 242 -5.75 18.78 -10.29
CA GLN A 242 -6.73 18.92 -11.36
C GLN A 242 -6.05 19.34 -12.67
N SER A 243 -6.40 18.64 -13.75
CA SER A 243 -6.05 19.00 -15.12
C SER A 243 -7.29 18.87 -16.01
N THR A 244 -7.57 19.91 -16.80
CA THR A 244 -8.74 19.94 -17.69
C THR A 244 -8.68 18.89 -18.80
N SER A 245 -7.48 18.43 -19.13
CA SER A 245 -7.26 17.41 -20.16
C SER A 245 -7.16 16.00 -19.59
N ALA A 246 -7.20 15.81 -18.27
CA ALA A 246 -7.04 14.50 -17.60
C ALA A 246 -8.18 13.52 -17.88
N VAL A 247 -8.06 12.31 -17.36
CA VAL A 247 -9.06 11.24 -17.52
C VAL A 247 -9.94 11.03 -16.29
N ALA A 248 -11.02 10.28 -16.45
CA ALA A 248 -11.73 9.67 -15.32
C ALA A 248 -11.45 8.17 -15.26
N VAL A 249 -11.22 7.67 -14.05
CA VAL A 249 -10.82 6.29 -13.80
C VAL A 249 -11.77 5.57 -12.85
N GLN A 250 -11.93 4.28 -13.13
CA GLN A 250 -12.45 3.29 -12.19
C GLN A 250 -11.26 2.76 -11.36
N VAL A 251 -11.36 2.88 -10.04
CA VAL A 251 -10.36 2.33 -9.12
C VAL A 251 -10.76 0.91 -8.72
N GLY A 252 -9.80 -0.01 -8.69
CA GLY A 252 -9.98 -1.35 -8.13
C GLY A 252 -8.79 -1.79 -7.32
N VAL A 253 -8.99 -2.71 -6.39
CA VAL A 253 -7.94 -3.37 -5.61
C VAL A 253 -7.90 -4.84 -6.00
N ASP A 254 -6.70 -5.36 -6.19
CA ASP A 254 -6.40 -6.74 -6.58
C ASP A 254 -7.14 -7.21 -7.83
N VAL A 255 -7.31 -6.32 -8.80
CA VAL A 255 -8.01 -6.62 -10.07
C VAL A 255 -7.33 -7.78 -10.80
N GLY A 256 -8.12 -8.76 -11.25
CA GLY A 256 -7.68 -10.01 -11.85
C GLY A 256 -7.13 -11.03 -10.85
N ARG A 257 -7.27 -10.79 -9.53
CA ARG A 257 -6.77 -11.65 -8.46
C ARG A 257 -7.94 -12.08 -7.53
N PRO A 258 -7.79 -13.12 -6.69
CA PRO A 258 -8.90 -13.67 -5.90
C PRO A 258 -9.59 -12.68 -4.93
N ALA A 259 -8.92 -11.60 -4.53
CA ALA A 259 -9.43 -10.58 -3.62
C ALA A 259 -9.94 -9.31 -4.34
N GLU A 260 -10.24 -9.40 -5.64
CA GLU A 260 -10.69 -8.27 -6.46
C GLU A 260 -11.86 -7.51 -5.84
N GLN A 261 -11.71 -6.19 -5.75
CA GLN A 261 -12.75 -5.26 -5.33
C GLN A 261 -12.71 -4.01 -6.23
N LEU A 262 -13.78 -3.80 -7.01
CA LEU A 262 -13.98 -2.54 -7.74
C LEU A 262 -14.65 -1.52 -6.80
N LEU A 263 -14.08 -0.32 -6.72
CA LEU A 263 -14.57 0.71 -5.82
C LEU A 263 -15.72 1.51 -6.47
N PRO A 264 -16.80 1.85 -5.76
CA PRO A 264 -18.03 2.35 -6.40
C PRO A 264 -17.93 3.74 -7.05
N ASN A 265 -16.99 4.60 -6.62
CA ASN A 265 -16.91 5.96 -7.14
C ASN A 265 -15.89 6.08 -8.27
N ILE A 266 -16.31 6.74 -9.35
CA ILE A 266 -15.40 7.21 -10.38
C ILE A 266 -14.56 8.38 -9.85
N VAL A 267 -13.25 8.29 -10.08
CA VAL A 267 -12.31 9.35 -9.78
C VAL A 267 -12.02 10.10 -11.09
N ASP A 268 -12.59 11.30 -11.22
CA ASP A 268 -12.38 12.17 -12.37
C ASP A 268 -11.30 13.21 -12.06
N PHE A 269 -10.13 13.08 -12.67
CA PHE A 269 -8.98 13.97 -12.44
C PHE A 269 -9.19 15.39 -13.01
N ARG A 270 -10.30 15.62 -13.71
CA ARG A 270 -10.72 16.95 -14.18
C ARG A 270 -11.51 17.71 -13.14
N GLN A 271 -12.03 17.03 -12.12
CA GLN A 271 -12.75 17.66 -11.02
C GLN A 271 -11.77 18.46 -10.14
N TYR A 272 -12.24 19.59 -9.65
CA TYR A 272 -11.58 20.44 -8.65
C TYR A 272 -12.40 20.40 -7.36
N LEU A 273 -11.87 20.88 -6.23
CA LEU A 273 -12.61 20.85 -4.95
C LEU A 273 -13.98 21.54 -5.06
N GLY A 274 -14.12 22.54 -5.92
CA GLY A 274 -15.41 23.19 -6.16
C GLY A 274 -16.49 22.32 -6.80
N SER A 275 -16.10 21.19 -7.39
CA SER A 275 -17.05 20.15 -7.83
C SER A 275 -17.80 19.48 -6.66
N SER A 276 -17.37 19.70 -5.41
CA SER A 276 -18.09 19.28 -4.22
C SER A 276 -19.29 20.18 -3.86
N GLY A 277 -19.52 21.27 -4.61
CA GLY A 277 -20.51 22.31 -4.29
C GLY A 277 -20.01 23.44 -3.37
N ILE A 278 -18.74 23.39 -2.94
CA ILE A 278 -18.10 24.48 -2.17
C ILE A 278 -17.39 25.43 -3.13
N ASN A 279 -17.68 26.72 -3.09
CA ASN A 279 -17.02 27.71 -3.95
C ASN A 279 -16.02 28.56 -3.16
N SER A 280 -15.24 29.40 -3.85
CA SER A 280 -14.22 30.25 -3.22
C SER A 280 -14.78 31.10 -2.05
N THR A 281 -16.02 31.56 -2.11
CA THR A 281 -16.61 32.39 -1.04
C THR A 281 -16.93 31.58 0.22
N THR A 282 -17.28 30.30 0.06
CA THR A 282 -17.62 29.40 1.18
C THR A 282 -16.47 28.48 1.61
N ALA A 283 -15.38 28.43 0.84
CA ALA A 283 -14.25 27.54 1.05
C ALA A 283 -13.49 27.80 2.36
N ALA A 284 -13.52 29.03 2.88
CA ALA A 284 -12.88 29.38 4.15
C ALA A 284 -13.76 29.14 5.39
N LEU A 285 -15.02 28.72 5.21
CA LEU A 285 -15.92 28.47 6.34
C LEU A 285 -15.50 27.21 7.11
N PRO A 286 -15.68 27.16 8.45
CA PRO A 286 -15.35 25.97 9.25
C PRO A 286 -16.09 24.70 8.82
N SER A 287 -17.27 24.83 8.20
CA SER A 287 -18.07 23.71 7.70
C SER A 287 -17.62 23.18 6.34
N ALA A 288 -16.75 23.90 5.62
CA ALA A 288 -16.39 23.60 4.24
C ALA A 288 -15.83 22.18 4.09
N ASP A 289 -14.90 21.77 4.96
CA ASP A 289 -14.27 20.45 4.87
C ASP A 289 -15.24 19.31 5.17
N ALA A 290 -16.18 19.50 6.10
CA ALA A 290 -17.21 18.50 6.40
C ALA A 290 -18.20 18.34 5.23
N LEU A 291 -18.55 19.45 4.56
CA LEU A 291 -19.42 19.44 3.39
C LEU A 291 -18.72 18.83 2.16
N MET A 292 -17.43 19.11 1.96
CA MET A 292 -16.62 18.44 0.94
C MET A 292 -16.60 16.93 1.18
N LEU A 293 -16.34 16.51 2.43
CA LEU A 293 -16.21 15.10 2.81
C LEU A 293 -17.49 14.32 2.54
N THR A 294 -18.66 14.90 2.84
CA THR A 294 -19.97 14.31 2.54
C THR A 294 -20.16 14.05 1.05
N ASN A 295 -19.60 14.89 0.19
CA ASN A 295 -19.64 14.73 -1.27
C ASN A 295 -18.47 13.89 -1.82
N GLY A 296 -17.64 13.31 -0.95
CA GLY A 296 -16.51 12.47 -1.34
C GLY A 296 -15.30 13.26 -1.85
N PHE A 297 -15.12 14.49 -1.38
CA PHE A 297 -13.96 15.35 -1.63
C PHE A 297 -13.26 15.69 -0.31
N LYS A 298 -11.95 15.93 -0.36
CA LYS A 298 -11.21 16.49 0.77
C LYS A 298 -9.99 17.29 0.31
N ARG A 299 -9.55 18.19 1.16
CA ARG A 299 -8.24 18.82 1.07
C ARG A 299 -7.19 17.90 1.67
N TYR A 300 -6.28 17.39 0.85
CA TYR A 300 -5.11 16.68 1.35
C TYR A 300 -3.92 17.62 1.59
N MET A 301 -3.84 18.76 0.88
CA MET A 301 -2.79 19.75 1.10
C MET A 301 -3.13 20.72 2.23
N ALA A 302 -2.11 21.09 3.00
CA ALA A 302 -2.20 21.99 4.14
C ALA A 302 -2.46 23.43 3.70
N LEU A 303 -3.40 24.08 4.38
CA LEU A 303 -3.77 25.46 4.15
C LEU A 303 -2.77 26.42 4.82
N THR A 304 -2.73 27.68 4.38
CA THR A 304 -1.90 28.73 5.00
C THR A 304 -2.22 29.00 6.47
N THR A 305 -3.40 28.56 6.92
CA THR A 305 -3.83 28.60 8.32
C THR A 305 -3.37 27.38 9.13
N ASP A 306 -3.01 26.29 8.47
CA ASP A 306 -2.54 25.06 9.12
C ASP A 306 -1.06 25.27 9.52
N VAL A 307 -0.71 24.87 10.74
CA VAL A 307 0.63 25.06 11.33
C VAL A 307 1.17 23.73 11.87
N ALA A 308 2.43 23.42 11.55
CA ALA A 308 3.18 22.29 12.09
C ALA A 308 4.54 22.79 12.58
N GLY A 309 4.67 23.01 13.89
CA GLY A 309 5.82 23.70 14.46
C GLY A 309 5.94 25.13 13.94
N THR A 310 7.03 25.46 13.27
CA THR A 310 7.24 26.77 12.62
C THR A 310 6.79 26.79 11.15
N LEU A 311 6.45 25.63 10.57
CA LEU A 311 6.04 25.52 9.18
C LEU A 311 4.54 25.81 9.03
N LYS A 312 4.17 26.56 7.98
CA LYS A 312 2.79 26.79 7.57
C LYS A 312 2.49 26.07 6.27
N GLY A 313 1.22 25.69 6.07
CA GLY A 313 0.78 25.18 4.77
C GLY A 313 0.89 26.24 3.67
N ALA A 314 0.85 25.79 2.42
CA ALA A 314 1.09 26.63 1.24
C ALA A 314 -0.18 26.94 0.45
N ASN A 315 -1.27 26.21 0.68
CA ASN A 315 -2.50 26.38 -0.09
C ASN A 315 -3.37 27.46 0.53
N SER A 316 -3.85 28.39 -0.28
CA SER A 316 -4.88 29.31 0.19
C SER A 316 -6.17 28.54 0.51
N ALA A 317 -6.90 28.97 1.54
CA ALA A 317 -8.21 28.39 1.89
C ALA A 317 -9.31 28.75 0.88
N ASN A 318 -9.09 29.82 0.09
CA ASN A 318 -9.99 30.35 -0.94
C ASN A 318 -9.20 31.12 -2.02
N GLY A 319 -9.88 31.71 -3.00
CA GLY A 319 -9.27 32.59 -4.00
C GLY A 319 -8.87 31.85 -5.28
N SER A 320 -7.73 32.19 -5.88
CA SER A 320 -7.23 31.50 -7.07
C SER A 320 -6.42 30.26 -6.67
N GLY A 321 -6.73 29.10 -7.24
CA GLY A 321 -5.93 27.87 -7.10
C GLY A 321 -6.18 27.03 -5.85
N TRP A 322 -7.04 27.45 -4.91
CA TRP A 322 -7.34 26.72 -3.67
C TRP A 322 -7.94 25.32 -3.91
N ASP A 323 -8.61 25.14 -5.04
CA ASP A 323 -9.40 23.97 -5.40
C ASP A 323 -8.68 22.97 -6.31
N GLN A 324 -7.42 23.23 -6.64
CA GLN A 324 -6.69 22.47 -7.66
C GLN A 324 -6.05 21.18 -7.13
N CYS A 325 -5.93 21.02 -5.81
CA CYS A 325 -5.39 19.81 -5.17
C CYS A 325 -6.52 19.07 -4.46
N VAL A 326 -6.90 17.92 -5.01
CA VAL A 326 -8.14 17.21 -4.66
C VAL A 326 -7.81 15.84 -4.09
N GLY A 327 -8.38 15.50 -2.94
CA GLY A 327 -8.54 14.11 -2.52
C GLY A 327 -9.95 13.64 -2.86
N ARG A 328 -10.10 12.71 -3.81
CA ARG A 328 -11.40 12.15 -4.21
C ARG A 328 -11.58 10.75 -3.64
N LEU A 329 -12.70 10.50 -2.98
CA LEU A 329 -13.05 9.17 -2.46
C LEU A 329 -13.35 8.21 -3.59
N ALA A 330 -12.53 7.18 -3.76
CA ALA A 330 -12.81 6.08 -4.68
C ALA A 330 -13.83 5.10 -4.08
N GLY A 331 -13.80 4.89 -2.77
CA GLY A 331 -14.75 4.04 -2.05
C GLY A 331 -14.14 3.42 -0.80
N THR A 332 -14.78 2.36 -0.30
CA THR A 332 -14.27 1.55 0.82
C THR A 332 -13.81 0.20 0.30
N VAL A 333 -12.62 -0.22 0.71
CA VAL A 333 -12.05 -1.56 0.44
C VAL A 333 -11.97 -2.36 1.75
N ASP A 334 -12.18 -3.67 1.67
CA ASP A 334 -11.99 -4.61 2.77
C ASP A 334 -10.72 -5.45 2.56
N ILE A 335 -9.65 -5.10 3.26
CA ILE A 335 -8.36 -5.80 3.19
C ILE A 335 -8.44 -7.05 4.07
N GLN A 336 -8.54 -8.21 3.44
CA GLN A 336 -8.73 -9.49 4.15
C GLN A 336 -7.46 -9.99 4.83
N THR A 337 -6.30 -9.73 4.20
CA THR A 337 -5.00 -10.25 4.61
C THR A 337 -4.04 -9.08 4.79
N THR A 338 -3.22 -9.09 5.85
CA THR A 338 -2.19 -8.05 6.03
C THR A 338 -1.06 -8.29 5.04
N ASP A 339 -1.03 -7.54 3.93
CA ASP A 339 0.01 -7.68 2.90
C ASP A 339 0.10 -6.39 2.07
N ARG A 340 0.94 -6.42 1.03
CA ARG A 340 0.94 -5.46 -0.06
C ARG A 340 -0.08 -5.91 -1.12
N HIS A 341 -0.92 -4.99 -1.55
CA HIS A 341 -1.96 -5.23 -2.54
C HIS A 341 -1.65 -4.49 -3.84
N TRP A 342 -2.41 -4.77 -4.91
CA TRP A 342 -2.33 -4.01 -6.14
C TRP A 342 -3.54 -3.08 -6.26
N ILE A 343 -3.31 -1.78 -6.40
CA ILE A 343 -4.35 -0.82 -6.74
C ILE A 343 -4.28 -0.50 -8.23
N ARG A 344 -5.38 -0.68 -8.95
CA ARG A 344 -5.52 -0.40 -10.38
C ARG A 344 -6.32 0.86 -10.62
N LEU A 345 -5.79 1.74 -11.46
CA LEU A 345 -6.52 2.88 -12.03
C LEU A 345 -6.84 2.51 -13.48
N THR A 346 -8.12 2.30 -13.80
CA THR A 346 -8.58 1.94 -15.15
C THR A 346 -9.26 3.12 -15.79
N ASN A 347 -8.74 3.61 -16.91
CA ASN A 347 -9.39 4.67 -17.67
C ASN A 347 -10.77 4.23 -18.17
N ILE A 348 -11.77 5.09 -17.96
CA ILE A 348 -13.12 4.89 -18.47
C ILE A 348 -13.60 6.06 -19.33
N ILE A 349 -13.09 7.27 -19.07
CA ILE A 349 -13.40 8.48 -19.84
C ILE A 349 -12.11 9.19 -20.16
N THR A 350 -11.83 9.37 -21.45
CA THR A 350 -10.66 10.14 -21.89
C THR A 350 -11.02 11.62 -21.94
N GLY A 351 -10.18 12.48 -21.37
CA GLY A 351 -10.29 13.93 -21.51
C GLY A 351 -9.79 14.45 -22.87
N GLY A 352 -9.48 15.74 -22.92
CA GLY A 352 -8.90 16.38 -24.11
C GLY A 352 -7.52 15.82 -24.52
N GLY A 353 -6.96 16.34 -25.61
CA GLY A 353 -5.90 15.68 -26.39
C GLY A 353 -4.59 15.32 -25.68
N THR A 354 -4.25 15.92 -24.53
CA THR A 354 -2.98 15.61 -23.82
C THR A 354 -3.12 14.55 -22.74
N SER A 355 -4.32 14.33 -22.20
CA SER A 355 -4.63 13.27 -21.22
C SER A 355 -3.71 13.18 -19.98
N GLN A 356 -3.16 14.33 -19.57
CA GLN A 356 -2.25 14.46 -18.43
C GLN A 356 -2.99 14.23 -17.10
N THR A 357 -2.64 13.14 -16.44
CA THR A 357 -3.27 12.66 -15.20
C THR A 357 -2.24 12.75 -14.08
N TRP A 358 -2.43 13.69 -13.15
CA TRP A 358 -1.41 14.03 -12.14
C TRP A 358 -1.73 13.42 -10.79
N LEU A 359 -1.16 12.25 -10.50
CA LEU A 359 -1.37 11.51 -9.26
C LEU A 359 -0.27 11.87 -8.24
N ASP A 360 -0.65 12.30 -7.04
CA ASP A 360 0.27 12.72 -5.98
C ASP A 360 0.32 11.67 -4.86
N MET A 361 -0.82 11.42 -4.21
CA MET A 361 -0.89 10.47 -3.10
C MET A 361 -2.09 9.52 -3.23
N ILE A 362 -2.01 8.38 -2.55
CA ILE A 362 -3.14 7.48 -2.32
C ILE A 362 -3.26 7.27 -0.81
N HIS A 363 -4.41 7.59 -0.23
CA HIS A 363 -4.62 7.40 1.20
C HIS A 363 -5.52 6.19 1.44
N PHE A 364 -5.06 5.26 2.27
CA PHE A 364 -5.86 4.20 2.87
C PHE A 364 -6.11 4.59 4.31
N ILE A 365 -7.31 5.08 4.61
CA ILE A 365 -7.64 5.55 5.96
C ILE A 365 -8.70 4.60 6.54
N PRO A 366 -8.48 3.97 7.71
CA PRO A 366 -9.49 3.16 8.38
C PRO A 366 -10.82 3.90 8.45
N VAL A 367 -11.93 3.17 8.26
CA VAL A 367 -13.27 3.79 8.15
C VAL A 367 -13.66 4.66 9.35
N ASP A 368 -13.15 4.32 10.54
CA ASP A 368 -13.44 4.99 11.81
C ASP A 368 -12.43 6.08 12.17
N ALA A 369 -11.37 6.25 11.37
CA ALA A 369 -10.36 7.28 11.59
C ALA A 369 -10.76 8.61 10.93
N ASP A 370 -10.07 9.70 11.32
CA ASP A 370 -10.26 11.01 10.70
C ASP A 370 -9.90 10.98 9.21
N GLN A 371 -10.87 11.29 8.35
CA GLN A 371 -10.70 11.25 6.91
C GLN A 371 -10.07 12.53 6.33
N ASN A 372 -10.14 13.64 7.07
CA ASN A 372 -9.71 14.97 6.63
C ASN A 372 -8.26 15.30 7.01
N TYR A 373 -7.71 14.65 8.04
CA TYR A 373 -6.36 14.88 8.53
C TYR A 373 -5.52 13.60 8.60
N PRO A 374 -4.18 13.71 8.60
CA PRO A 374 -3.40 14.93 8.44
C PRO A 374 -3.47 15.48 7.02
N ARG A 375 -3.01 16.72 6.89
CA ARG A 375 -2.75 17.37 5.60
C ARG A 375 -1.26 17.43 5.35
N PHE A 376 -0.88 17.71 4.11
CA PHE A 376 0.50 17.59 3.63
C PHE A 376 1.02 18.92 3.09
N SER A 377 2.31 19.16 3.24
CA SER A 377 2.98 20.33 2.66
C SER A 377 3.84 19.95 1.46
N THR A 378 4.28 20.97 0.73
CA THR A 378 5.30 20.83 -0.32
C THR A 378 6.67 20.42 0.20
N GLN A 379 6.84 20.27 1.51
CA GLN A 379 8.05 19.73 2.13
C GLN A 379 7.87 18.29 2.63
N GLY A 380 6.71 17.67 2.38
CA GLY A 380 6.40 16.32 2.85
C GLY A 380 6.05 16.24 4.35
N VAL A 381 5.87 17.38 5.01
CA VAL A 381 5.52 17.44 6.44
C VAL A 381 4.01 17.29 6.61
N GLN A 382 3.62 16.48 7.60
CA GLN A 382 2.25 16.25 8.02
C GLN A 382 1.75 17.32 9.00
N PHE A 383 0.53 17.79 8.76
CA PHE A 383 -0.21 18.74 9.58
C PHE A 383 -1.35 17.99 10.22
N ASN A 384 -1.21 17.67 11.50
CA ASN A 384 -2.28 17.03 12.26
C ASN A 384 -3.45 17.99 12.46
N ARG A 385 -4.61 17.44 12.85
CA ARG A 385 -5.77 18.26 13.20
C ARG A 385 -5.36 19.27 14.31
N PRO A 386 -5.69 20.57 14.15
CA PRO A 386 -5.38 21.61 15.14
C PRO A 386 -5.96 21.34 16.53
#